data_AF-A0A6J1DWJ0-F1
#
_entry.id   AF-A0A6J1DWJ0-F1
#
_cell.length_a   1.000
_cell.length_b   1.000
_cell.length_c   1.000
_cell.angle_alpha   90.00
_cell.angle_beta   90.00
_cell.angle_gamma   90.00
#
_symmetry.space_group_name_H-M   'P 1'
#
loop_
_entity.id
_entity.type
_entity.pdbx_description
1 polymer ?
#
loop_
_entity_poly.entity_id
_entity_poly.type
_entity_poly.pdbx_seq_one_letter_code
_entity_poly.pdbx_strand_id
1 'polypeptide(L)'
;MGVCVSTQTTNSSRRGITVSQLESIHRRSTIKIVHMDGLIEEFADPIKASKIASRNPNFLLCNSEQMLIGSCVPALSGDEDLQLGQIYFLIPRCQAHTPLSLPDLCNLAIKASSALRNHRAASLFR
;
A
#
# COMPACT_ATOMS: atom_id res chain seq x y z
N MET A 1 -6.15 -1.84 -48.74
CA MET A 1 -6.28 -3.25 -48.33
C MET A 1 -4.95 -3.67 -47.70
N GLY A 2 -4.76 -3.37 -46.41
CA GLY A 2 -3.52 -3.68 -45.70
C GLY A 2 -3.54 -5.13 -45.20
N VAL A 3 -2.54 -5.91 -45.58
CA VAL A 3 -2.38 -7.31 -45.17
C VAL A 3 -1.90 -7.39 -43.73
N CYS A 4 -2.69 -8.06 -42.90
CA CYS A 4 -2.35 -8.48 -41.55
C CYS A 4 -1.20 -9.51 -41.59
N VAL A 5 -0.19 -9.33 -40.75
CA VAL A 5 0.82 -10.36 -40.47
C VAL A 5 0.82 -10.60 -38.97
N SER A 6 0.25 -11.74 -38.58
CA SER A 6 0.31 -12.28 -37.22
C SER A 6 1.54 -13.19 -37.14
N THR A 7 2.48 -12.87 -36.25
CA THR A 7 3.61 -13.75 -35.94
C THR A 7 3.18 -14.70 -34.82
N GLN A 8 2.96 -15.96 -35.17
CA GLN A 8 2.97 -17.06 -34.19
C GLN A 8 4.41 -17.57 -34.10
N THR A 9 5.01 -17.53 -32.91
CA THR A 9 6.24 -18.26 -32.63
C THR A 9 5.97 -19.24 -31.50
N THR A 10 5.99 -20.50 -31.88
CA THR A 10 6.05 -21.66 -31.01
C THR A 10 7.38 -21.64 -30.25
N ASN A 11 7.34 -21.71 -28.91
CA ASN A 11 8.41 -22.35 -28.16
C ASN A 11 7.89 -22.87 -26.81
N SER A 12 7.66 -24.17 -26.77
CA SER A 12 7.53 -24.96 -25.55
C SER A 12 8.87 -24.96 -24.81
N SER A 13 9.05 -23.97 -23.93
CA SER A 13 10.15 -23.97 -22.96
C SER A 13 9.53 -23.92 -21.57
N ARG A 14 9.48 -25.07 -20.90
CA ARG A 14 9.27 -25.17 -19.44
C ARG A 14 10.41 -24.39 -18.77
N ARG A 15 10.25 -23.08 -18.62
CA ARG A 15 11.05 -22.31 -17.68
C ARG A 15 10.53 -22.67 -16.29
N GLY A 16 11.16 -23.68 -15.69
CA GLY A 16 11.04 -23.91 -14.26
C GLY A 16 11.32 -22.60 -13.55
N ILE A 17 10.36 -22.16 -12.74
CA ILE A 17 10.54 -21.02 -11.84
C ILE A 17 11.69 -21.41 -10.91
N THR A 18 12.81 -20.70 -11.00
CA THR A 18 13.93 -20.92 -10.09
C THR A 18 13.54 -20.46 -8.69
N VAL A 19 13.95 -21.19 -7.64
CA VAL A 19 13.66 -20.85 -6.24
C VAL A 19 14.10 -19.42 -5.91
N SER A 20 15.17 -18.92 -6.54
CA SER A 20 15.66 -17.55 -6.43
C SER A 20 14.72 -16.48 -7.02
N GLN A 21 13.89 -16.81 -8.02
CA GLN A 21 12.83 -15.91 -8.49
C GLN A 21 11.58 -15.91 -7.59
N LEU A 22 11.32 -16.99 -6.84
CA LEU A 22 10.30 -17.03 -5.79
C LEU A 22 10.75 -16.25 -4.54
N GLU A 23 12.05 -16.21 -4.26
CA GLU A 23 12.63 -15.40 -3.19
C GLU A 23 12.53 -13.89 -3.47
N SER A 24 12.54 -13.47 -4.75
CA SER A 24 12.24 -12.08 -5.12
C SER A 24 10.75 -11.73 -4.96
N ILE A 25 9.86 -12.71 -4.92
CA ILE A 25 8.41 -12.52 -4.69
C ILE A 25 8.13 -12.45 -3.17
N HIS A 26 8.96 -13.08 -2.34
CA HIS A 26 9.04 -12.84 -0.90
C HIS A 26 9.89 -11.60 -0.57
N ARG A 27 9.56 -10.44 -1.17
CA ARG A 27 9.70 -9.22 -0.36
C ARG A 27 8.90 -9.51 0.90
N ARG A 28 9.55 -9.63 2.06
CA ARG A 28 8.86 -9.89 3.34
C ARG A 28 7.65 -8.96 3.36
N SER A 29 6.45 -9.55 3.31
CA SER A 29 5.23 -8.75 3.35
C SER A 29 5.26 -8.02 4.67
N THR A 30 5.25 -6.69 4.61
CA THR A 30 5.32 -5.82 5.78
C THR A 30 4.06 -4.98 5.85
N ILE A 31 3.70 -4.56 7.06
CA ILE A 31 2.66 -3.56 7.26
C ILE A 31 3.27 -2.22 6.89
N LYS A 32 2.54 -1.43 6.09
CA LYS A 32 3.00 -0.11 5.67
C LYS A 32 2.01 0.95 6.07
N ILE A 33 2.48 1.95 6.80
CA ILE A 33 1.67 3.07 7.26
C ILE A 33 2.18 4.31 6.55
N VAL A 34 1.35 4.87 5.67
CA VAL A 34 1.64 6.07 4.90
C VAL A 34 1.06 7.28 5.62
N HIS A 35 1.94 8.24 5.89
CA HIS A 35 1.58 9.53 6.46
C HIS A 35 1.23 10.55 5.38
N MET A 36 0.42 11.55 5.73
CA MET A 36 0.00 12.60 4.79
C MET A 36 1.11 13.57 4.38
N ASP A 37 2.24 13.55 5.08
CA ASP A 37 3.47 14.26 4.75
C ASP A 37 4.38 13.49 3.77
N GLY A 38 4.01 12.27 3.39
CA GLY A 38 4.78 11.42 2.48
C GLY A 38 5.83 10.55 3.17
N LEU A 39 5.83 10.49 4.50
CA LEU A 39 6.61 9.51 5.26
C LEU A 39 5.92 8.13 5.27
N ILE A 40 6.71 7.09 5.52
CA ILE A 40 6.21 5.72 5.64
C ILE A 40 6.88 5.01 6.81
N GLU A 41 6.06 4.35 7.63
CA GLU A 41 6.51 3.42 8.65
C GLU A 41 6.26 1.98 8.17
N GLU A 42 7.25 1.11 8.36
CA GLU A 42 7.20 -0.29 7.96
C GLU A 42 7.37 -1.19 9.19
N PHE A 43 6.48 -2.19 9.35
CA PHE A 43 6.55 -3.17 10.42
C PHE A 43 6.63 -4.59 9.83
N ALA A 44 7.60 -5.37 10.32
CA ALA A 44 7.80 -6.75 9.89
C ALA A 44 6.88 -7.74 10.63
N ASP A 45 6.35 -7.35 11.78
CA ASP A 45 5.51 -8.18 12.64
C ASP A 45 4.12 -7.56 12.80
N PRO A 46 3.06 -8.39 12.99
CA PRO A 46 1.73 -7.92 13.32
C PRO A 46 1.74 -6.94 14.49
N ILE A 47 1.00 -5.85 14.34
CA ILE A 47 0.90 -4.80 15.36
C ILE A 47 -0.55 -4.34 15.48
N LYS A 48 -1.02 -4.17 16.72
CA LYS A 48 -2.36 -3.65 16.97
C LYS A 48 -2.55 -2.24 16.44
N ALA A 49 -3.70 -1.97 15.83
CA ALA A 49 -4.09 -0.65 15.37
C ALA A 49 -4.07 0.38 16.52
N SER A 50 -4.48 0.00 17.74
CA SER A 50 -4.41 0.84 18.94
C SER A 50 -3.01 1.35 19.26
N LYS A 51 -1.96 0.58 18.98
CA LYS A 51 -0.56 1.00 19.20
C LYS A 51 -0.11 2.06 18.20
N ILE A 52 -0.71 2.09 17.00
CA ILE A 52 -0.49 3.18 16.04
C ILE A 52 -1.33 4.39 16.43
N ALA A 53 -2.61 4.19 16.72
CA ALA A 53 -3.55 5.25 17.03
C ALA A 53 -3.17 6.05 18.29
N SER A 54 -2.67 5.37 19.33
CA SER A 54 -2.19 6.01 20.57
C SER A 54 -1.00 6.94 20.35
N ARG A 55 -0.13 6.64 19.37
CA ARG A 55 0.98 7.52 18.97
C ARG A 55 0.53 8.71 18.14
N ASN A 56 -0.64 8.62 17.50
CA ASN A 56 -1.14 9.59 16.54
C ASN A 56 -2.58 10.03 16.88
N PRO A 57 -2.82 10.68 18.03
CA PRO A 57 -4.18 10.91 18.55
C PRO A 57 -5.05 11.81 17.65
N ASN A 58 -4.43 12.67 16.84
CA ASN A 58 -5.12 13.58 15.90
C ASN A 58 -5.41 12.95 14.53
N PHE A 59 -5.05 11.68 14.34
CA PHE A 59 -5.20 10.97 13.08
C PHE A 59 -6.12 9.76 13.27
N LEU A 60 -6.73 9.32 12.16
CA LEU A 60 -7.39 8.03 12.04
C LEU A 60 -6.51 7.10 11.21
N LEU A 61 -6.44 5.85 11.63
CA LEU A 61 -5.78 4.79 10.88
C LEU A 61 -6.82 4.06 10.04
N CYS A 62 -6.55 3.95 8.74
CA CYS A 62 -7.50 3.42 7.77
C CYS A 62 -6.80 2.44 6.83
N ASN A 63 -7.46 1.34 6.46
CA ASN A 63 -6.95 0.41 5.45
C ASN A 63 -7.23 0.96 4.04
N SER A 64 -6.23 0.97 3.15
CA SER A 64 -6.38 1.44 1.77
C SER A 64 -7.52 0.76 1.01
N GLU A 65 -7.71 -0.55 1.24
CA GLU A 65 -8.74 -1.34 0.55
C GLU A 65 -10.17 -1.00 0.95
N GLN A 66 -10.34 -0.34 2.10
CA GLN A 66 -11.65 0.06 2.62
C GLN A 66 -12.01 1.52 2.27
N MET A 67 -11.12 2.23 1.56
CA MET A 67 -11.33 3.63 1.20
C MET A 67 -12.12 3.73 -0.10
N LEU A 68 -13.36 4.23 -0.03
CA LEU A 68 -14.26 4.36 -1.18
C LEU A 68 -14.63 5.82 -1.44
N ILE A 69 -14.77 6.15 -2.72
CA ILE A 69 -15.23 7.48 -3.17
C ILE A 69 -16.69 7.65 -2.74
N GLY A 70 -17.02 8.84 -2.22
CA GLY A 70 -18.36 9.17 -1.75
C GLY A 70 -18.68 8.69 -0.33
N SER A 71 -17.74 8.00 0.34
CA SER A 71 -17.87 7.62 1.76
C SER A 71 -16.80 8.29 2.62
N CYS A 72 -17.13 8.54 3.89
CA CYS A 72 -16.14 8.91 4.89
C CYS A 72 -15.16 7.77 5.10
N VAL A 73 -13.94 8.09 5.57
CA VAL A 73 -12.92 7.07 5.71
C VAL A 73 -13.23 6.17 6.92
N PRO A 74 -13.25 4.83 6.76
CA PRO A 74 -13.48 3.93 7.88
C PRO A 74 -12.27 3.91 8.81
N ALA A 75 -12.52 4.19 10.09
CA ALA A 75 -11.52 3.99 11.13
C ALA A 75 -11.38 2.51 11.45
N LEU A 76 -10.14 2.03 11.56
CA LEU A 76 -9.87 0.68 12.05
C LEU A 76 -10.15 0.56 13.55
N SER A 77 -10.64 -0.61 13.96
CA SER A 77 -10.84 -0.89 15.38
C SER A 77 -9.50 -1.05 16.07
N GLY A 78 -9.35 -0.50 17.28
CA GLY A 78 -8.09 -0.54 18.02
C GLY A 78 -7.66 -1.96 18.44
N ASP A 79 -8.60 -2.90 18.46
CA ASP A 79 -8.37 -4.30 18.84
C ASP A 79 -7.87 -5.18 17.70
N GLU A 80 -7.98 -4.71 16.46
CA GLU A 80 -7.53 -5.43 15.28
C GLU A 80 -6.01 -5.33 15.10
N ASP A 81 -5.41 -6.44 14.67
CA ASP A 81 -4.02 -6.48 14.25
C ASP A 81 -3.91 -6.05 12.78
N LEU A 82 -2.94 -5.19 12.49
CA LEU A 82 -2.58 -4.83 11.13
C LEU A 82 -1.97 -6.02 10.41
N GLN A 83 -2.35 -6.17 9.15
CA GLN A 83 -1.99 -7.32 8.33
C GLN A 83 -0.75 -7.04 7.49
N LEU A 84 0.14 -8.01 7.43
CA LEU A 84 1.32 -7.97 6.57
C LEU A 84 0.93 -7.86 5.09
N GLY A 85 1.64 -7.03 4.34
CA GLY A 85 1.38 -6.78 2.93
C GLY A 85 0.27 -5.76 2.67
N GLN A 86 -0.39 -5.25 3.70
CA GLN A 86 -1.41 -4.22 3.58
C GLN A 86 -0.82 -2.80 3.73
N ILE A 87 -1.51 -1.84 3.12
CA ILE A 87 -1.19 -0.42 3.21
C ILE A 87 -2.27 0.27 4.02
N TYR A 88 -1.83 1.06 4.99
CA TYR A 88 -2.67 1.83 5.87
C TYR A 88 -2.32 3.31 5.72
N PHE A 89 -3.31 4.18 5.87
CA PHE A 89 -3.14 5.62 5.85
C PHE A 89 -3.43 6.22 7.21
N LEU A 90 -2.61 7.19 7.62
CA LEU A 90 -2.92 8.09 8.73
C LEU A 90 -3.55 9.36 8.18
N ILE A 91 -4.83 9.57 8.45
CA ILE A 91 -5.61 10.70 7.93
C ILE A 91 -5.99 11.63 9.08
N PRO A 92 -5.77 12.95 8.97
CA PRO A 92 -6.20 13.90 9.99
C PRO A 92 -7.70 13.75 10.29
N ARG A 93 -8.07 13.73 11.57
CA ARG A 93 -9.49 13.57 11.98
C ARG A 93 -10.41 14.61 11.35
N CYS A 94 -9.92 15.84 11.14
CA CYS A 94 -10.69 16.90 10.50
C CYS A 94 -11.08 16.58 9.04
N GLN A 95 -10.33 15.72 8.34
CA GLN A 95 -10.59 15.31 6.96
C GLN A 95 -11.30 13.95 6.88
N ALA A 96 -11.23 13.13 7.93
CA ALA A 96 -11.82 11.79 7.88
C ALA A 96 -13.35 11.79 7.92
N HIS A 97 -13.97 12.86 8.42
CA HIS A 97 -15.43 13.02 8.48
C HIS A 97 -16.04 13.55 7.17
N THR A 98 -15.21 13.90 6.18
CA THR A 98 -15.70 14.31 4.85
C THR A 98 -15.68 13.10 3.91
N PRO A 99 -16.73 12.92 3.07
CA PRO A 99 -16.71 11.91 2.03
C PRO A 99 -15.51 12.09 1.09
N LEU A 100 -14.79 11.01 0.80
CA LEU A 100 -13.66 11.05 -0.11
C LEU A 100 -14.12 11.40 -1.52
N SER A 101 -13.55 12.45 -2.10
CA SER A 101 -13.68 12.70 -3.54
C SER A 101 -12.67 11.86 -4.34
N LEU A 102 -12.89 11.71 -5.65
CA LEU A 102 -11.91 11.08 -6.54
C LEU A 102 -10.54 11.79 -6.47
N PRO A 103 -10.45 13.14 -6.52
CA PRO A 103 -9.19 13.85 -6.31
C PRO A 103 -8.49 13.50 -4.99
N ASP A 104 -9.23 13.37 -3.89
CA ASP A 104 -8.65 13.02 -2.59
C ASP A 104 -8.02 11.63 -2.62
N LEU A 105 -8.73 10.64 -3.17
CA LEU A 105 -8.23 9.28 -3.29
C LEU A 105 -6.99 9.22 -4.22
N CYS A 106 -7.02 9.93 -5.34
CA CYS A 106 -5.87 10.07 -6.23
C CYS A 106 -4.66 10.69 -5.50
N ASN A 107 -4.88 11.74 -4.70
CA ASN A 107 -3.82 12.37 -3.92
C ASN A 107 -3.21 11.40 -2.90
N LEU A 108 -4.03 10.60 -2.23
CA LEU A 108 -3.55 9.54 -1.32
C LEU A 108 -2.70 8.51 -2.06
N ALA A 109 -3.13 8.06 -3.23
CA ALA A 109 -2.40 7.10 -4.06
C ALA A 109 -1.04 7.66 -4.54
N ILE A 110 -0.99 8.94 -4.93
CA ILE A 110 0.24 9.63 -5.30
C ILE A 110 1.20 9.71 -4.11
N LYS A 111 0.70 10.11 -2.93
CA LYS A 111 1.50 10.18 -1.70
C LYS A 111 2.07 8.81 -1.33
N ALA A 112 1.25 7.76 -1.36
CA ALA A 112 1.71 6.40 -1.10
C ALA A 112 2.79 5.96 -2.10
N SER A 113 2.57 6.21 -3.40
CA SER A 113 3.54 5.86 -4.45
C SER A 113 4.89 6.57 -4.24
N SER A 114 4.85 7.85 -3.90
CA SER A 114 6.04 8.65 -3.60
C SER A 114 6.77 8.12 -2.35
N ALA A 115 6.04 7.92 -1.25
CA ALA A 115 6.57 7.41 0.00
C ALA A 115 7.24 6.03 -0.18
N LEU A 116 6.57 5.11 -0.89
CA LEU A 116 7.07 3.78 -1.19
C LEU A 116 8.33 3.81 -2.06
N ARG A 117 8.39 4.69 -3.06
CA ARG A 117 9.57 4.85 -3.91
C ARG A 117 10.75 5.38 -3.11
N ASN A 118 10.53 6.40 -2.29
CA ASN A 118 11.56 7.01 -1.46
C ASN A 118 12.09 6.02 -0.41
N HIS A 119 11.20 5.25 0.21
CA HIS A 119 11.57 4.21 1.17
C HIS A 119 12.41 3.10 0.54
N ARG A 120 12.02 2.62 -0.65
CA ARG A 120 12.81 1.63 -1.39
C ARG A 120 14.19 2.17 -1.76
N ALA A 121 14.27 3.42 -2.22
CA ALA A 121 15.56 4.06 -2.52
C ALA A 121 16.45 4.14 -1.28
N ALA A 122 15.90 4.55 -0.13
CA ALA A 122 16.64 4.60 1.13
C ALA A 122 17.11 3.20 1.60
N SER A 123 16.30 2.15 1.38
CA SER A 123 16.65 0.78 1.74
C SER A 123 17.74 0.14 0.88
N LEU A 124 18.08 0.73 -0.28
CA LEU A 124 19.16 0.24 -1.15
C LEU A 124 20.55 0.72 -0.74
N PHE A 125 20.65 1.72 0.16
CA PHE A 125 21.91 2.26 0.65
C PHE A 125 22.26 1.78 2.08
N ARG A 126 21.61 0.72 2.54
CA ARG A 126 21.73 0.17 3.90
C ARG A 126 22.19 -1.28 3.85
#